data_AF-A0A8H5Y6T4-F1
#
_entry.id   AF-A0A8H5Y6T4-F1
#
_cell.length_a   1.000
_cell.length_b   1.000
_cell.length_c   1.000
_cell.angle_alpha   90.00
_cell.angle_beta   90.00
_cell.angle_gamma   90.00
#
_symmetry.space_group_name_H-M   'P 1'
#
loop_
_entity.id
_entity.type
_entity.pdbx_description
1 polymer ?
#
loop_
_entity_poly.entity_id
_entity_poly.type
_entity_poly.pdbx_seq_one_letter_code
_entity_poly.pdbx_strand_id
1 'polypeptide(L)'
;MAIVELIAEMFKKNSGDGHLAGLWKSRIVEGLNWVVLEPRPRPQNPDRVPSWSWAAVDSGVLPQRTNLPRDEDLIEIIDVRSHLVATSSRSQQVKGSIQLRGCICEGIVRESSRRIGAQNIGLKLLEMSATIYAYPDTLETTFQGGESLSFLPLRSTLRRQVNNPEENPVGEAFAIIGGLILQALYGAGSSYKRIGLFVLDSLDNASFFGLVATLPESGGGVPLISADESRKSNIRLV
;
A
#
# COMPACT_ATOMS: atom_id res chain seq x y z
N MET A 1 2.51 6.68 -23.58
CA MET A 1 3.75 6.14 -22.99
C MET A 1 4.98 6.99 -23.31
N ALA A 2 5.26 7.33 -24.59
CA ALA A 2 6.48 8.07 -24.97
C ALA A 2 6.76 9.38 -24.18
N ILE A 3 5.74 10.15 -23.82
CA ILE A 3 5.93 11.41 -23.05
C ILE A 3 6.35 11.15 -21.60
N VAL A 4 5.80 10.11 -20.96
CA VAL A 4 6.14 9.76 -19.56
C VAL A 4 7.58 9.24 -19.48
N GLU A 5 8.00 8.45 -20.46
CA GLU A 5 9.39 7.98 -20.56
C GLU A 5 10.37 9.11 -20.86
N LEU A 6 10.00 10.07 -21.73
CA LEU A 6 10.82 11.25 -22.00
C LEU A 6 11.02 12.11 -20.75
N ILE A 7 9.94 12.36 -19.99
CA ILE A 7 10.01 13.10 -18.72
C ILE A 7 10.88 12.32 -17.72
N ALA A 8 10.66 11.01 -17.58
CA ALA A 8 11.45 10.17 -16.70
C ALA A 8 12.94 10.16 -17.06
N GLU A 9 13.29 10.15 -18.34
CA GLU A 9 14.67 10.17 -18.83
C GLU A 9 15.34 11.54 -18.60
N MET A 10 14.61 12.64 -18.81
CA MET A 10 15.07 13.99 -18.47
C MET A 10 15.32 14.15 -16.97
N PHE A 11 14.40 13.67 -16.12
CA PHE A 11 14.58 13.72 -14.68
C PHE A 11 15.74 12.84 -14.23
N LYS A 12 15.85 11.60 -14.72
CA LYS A 12 16.97 10.71 -14.40
C LYS A 12 18.33 11.35 -14.73
N LYS A 13 18.42 12.05 -15.87
CA LYS A 13 19.64 12.76 -16.28
C LYS A 13 20.02 13.89 -15.30
N ASN A 14 19.04 14.52 -14.66
CA ASN A 14 19.25 15.65 -13.75
C ASN A 14 19.33 15.25 -12.27
N SER A 15 18.60 14.23 -11.82
CA SER A 15 18.52 13.81 -10.42
C SER A 15 19.38 12.59 -10.09
N GLY A 16 19.78 11.81 -11.10
CA GLY A 16 20.40 10.49 -10.91
C GLY A 16 19.44 9.42 -10.40
N ASP A 17 18.16 9.77 -10.13
CA ASP A 17 17.17 8.85 -9.60
C ASP A 17 16.56 7.98 -10.71
N GLY A 18 16.47 6.68 -10.44
CA GLY A 18 15.94 5.71 -11.39
C GLY A 18 14.41 5.73 -11.40
N HIS A 19 13.81 5.83 -12.58
CA HIS A 19 12.36 5.64 -12.75
C HIS A 19 12.06 4.19 -13.12
N LEU A 20 11.20 3.53 -12.34
CA LEU A 20 10.93 2.10 -12.40
C LEU A 20 9.41 1.90 -12.49
N ALA A 21 8.92 1.60 -13.70
CA ALA A 21 7.50 1.40 -13.99
C ALA A 21 6.58 2.44 -13.32
N GLY A 22 6.88 3.74 -13.46
CA GLY A 22 6.05 4.81 -12.90
C GLY A 22 6.49 5.31 -11.51
N LEU A 23 7.42 4.63 -10.83
CA LEU A 23 7.87 5.01 -9.49
C LEU A 23 9.32 5.49 -9.47
N TRP A 24 9.64 6.37 -8.54
CA TRP A 24 11.01 6.83 -8.28
C TRP A 24 11.70 5.88 -7.30
N LYS A 25 12.91 5.42 -7.63
CA LYS A 25 13.66 4.47 -6.81
C LYS A 25 13.95 5.03 -5.42
N SER A 26 14.31 6.31 -5.33
CA SER A 26 14.59 6.98 -4.04
C SER A 26 13.37 7.13 -3.13
N ARG A 27 12.15 7.02 -3.68
CA ARG A 27 10.88 7.23 -2.98
C ARG A 27 9.93 6.08 -3.19
N ILE A 28 10.44 4.86 -3.32
CA ILE A 28 9.61 3.72 -3.72
C ILE A 28 8.51 3.42 -2.69
N VAL A 29 8.77 3.57 -1.38
CA VAL A 29 7.75 3.34 -0.33
C VAL A 29 6.62 4.36 -0.44
N GLU A 30 6.94 5.65 -0.60
CA GLU A 30 5.97 6.71 -0.89
C GLU A 30 5.22 6.42 -2.20
N GLY A 31 5.96 6.02 -3.23
CA GLY A 31 5.45 5.65 -4.53
C GLY A 31 4.55 4.42 -4.53
N LEU A 32 4.62 3.55 -3.52
CA LEU A 32 3.69 2.42 -3.36
C LEU A 32 2.38 2.83 -2.67
N ASN A 33 2.34 3.99 -2.01
CA ASN A 33 1.21 4.42 -1.20
C ASN A 33 0.12 5.15 -2.02
N TRP A 34 -0.05 4.83 -3.30
CA TRP A 34 -1.16 5.36 -4.10
C TRP A 34 -2.47 4.62 -3.81
N VAL A 35 -3.59 5.29 -4.02
CA VAL A 35 -4.95 4.75 -3.85
C VAL A 35 -5.82 5.07 -5.05
N VAL A 36 -6.85 4.24 -5.28
CA VAL A 36 -7.91 4.48 -6.25
C VAL A 36 -9.21 4.75 -5.49
N LEU A 37 -9.80 5.93 -5.69
CA LEU A 37 -11.09 6.29 -5.07
C LEU A 37 -12.28 5.90 -5.94
N GLU A 38 -12.07 5.87 -7.25
CA GLU A 38 -13.06 5.53 -8.28
C GLU A 38 -12.49 4.40 -9.16
N PRO A 39 -12.58 3.14 -8.69
CA PRO A 39 -12.05 2.02 -9.44
C PRO A 39 -12.76 1.83 -10.77
N ARG A 40 -11.99 1.44 -11.78
CA ARG A 40 -12.47 1.07 -13.12
C ARG A 40 -12.29 -0.42 -13.35
N PRO A 41 -12.91 -0.99 -14.39
CA PRO A 41 -12.61 -2.36 -14.80
C PRO A 41 -11.12 -2.55 -15.03
N ARG A 42 -10.63 -3.76 -14.77
CA ARG A 42 -9.25 -4.14 -15.02
C ARG A 42 -8.91 -3.87 -16.49
N PRO A 43 -7.73 -3.30 -16.78
CA PRO A 43 -7.36 -3.01 -18.15
C PRO A 43 -7.27 -4.27 -19.00
N GLN A 44 -7.55 -4.15 -20.30
CA GLN A 44 -7.58 -5.28 -21.24
C GLN A 44 -6.26 -6.07 -21.29
N ASN A 45 -5.12 -5.38 -21.08
CA ASN A 45 -3.81 -6.00 -20.93
C ASN A 45 -3.30 -5.78 -19.50
N PRO A 46 -3.66 -6.66 -18.54
CA PRO A 46 -3.33 -6.48 -17.13
C PRO A 46 -1.85 -6.67 -16.81
N ASP A 47 -1.10 -7.38 -17.66
CA ASP A 47 0.32 -7.67 -17.45
C ASP A 47 1.25 -6.71 -18.23
N ARG A 48 0.71 -5.56 -18.66
CA ARG A 48 1.46 -4.50 -19.39
C ARG A 48 2.52 -3.81 -18.52
N VAL A 49 2.28 -3.75 -17.21
CA VAL A 49 3.20 -3.26 -16.18
C VAL A 49 3.00 -4.10 -14.91
N PRO A 50 3.95 -4.07 -13.96
CA PRO A 50 3.78 -4.76 -12.68
C PRO A 50 2.60 -4.22 -11.87
N SER A 51 1.95 -5.05 -11.05
CA SER A 51 0.71 -4.66 -10.34
C SER A 51 0.91 -3.53 -9.32
N TRP A 52 2.13 -3.35 -8.81
CA TRP A 52 2.50 -2.28 -7.88
C TRP A 52 2.68 -0.91 -8.55
N SER A 53 2.77 -0.87 -9.89
CA SER A 53 2.83 0.37 -10.64
C SER A 53 1.48 1.07 -10.66
N TRP A 54 1.46 2.39 -10.45
CA TRP A 54 0.23 3.17 -10.65
C TRP A 54 -0.29 3.08 -12.09
N ALA A 55 0.57 2.75 -13.07
CA ALA A 55 0.18 2.59 -14.46
C ALA A 55 -0.52 1.25 -14.74
N ALA A 56 -0.69 0.39 -13.73
CA ALA A 56 -1.39 -0.90 -13.84
C ALA A 56 -2.91 -0.76 -13.93
N VAL A 57 -3.45 0.40 -13.53
CA VAL A 57 -4.88 0.73 -13.55
C VAL A 57 -5.20 1.78 -14.62
N ASP A 58 -6.47 1.85 -15.04
CA ASP A 58 -6.97 2.85 -16.01
C ASP A 58 -7.81 3.96 -15.33
N SER A 59 -7.80 4.00 -13.99
CA SER A 59 -8.44 5.00 -13.14
C SER A 59 -7.47 6.10 -12.70
N GLY A 60 -8.01 7.19 -12.15
CA GLY A 60 -7.20 8.19 -11.46
C GLY A 60 -6.65 7.62 -10.16
N VAL A 61 -5.36 7.83 -9.91
CA VAL A 61 -4.70 7.47 -8.66
C VAL A 61 -4.42 8.72 -7.83
N LEU A 62 -4.50 8.60 -6.50
CA LEU A 62 -4.08 9.64 -5.58
C LEU A 62 -2.94 9.14 -4.69
N PRO A 63 -1.84 9.89 -4.52
CA PRO A 63 -0.85 9.56 -3.51
C PRO A 63 -1.44 9.79 -2.11
N GLN A 64 -1.30 8.82 -1.21
CA GLN A 64 -1.64 8.97 0.21
C GLN A 64 -0.54 9.76 0.93
N ARG A 65 -0.49 11.06 0.63
CA ARG A 65 0.38 12.12 1.21
C ARG A 65 1.91 11.90 1.14
N THR A 66 2.61 13.02 1.28
CA THR A 66 4.07 13.11 1.41
C THR A 66 4.48 12.94 2.88
N ASN A 67 5.65 12.34 3.11
CA ASN A 67 6.22 12.02 4.42
C ASN A 67 6.16 13.22 5.39
N LEU A 68 5.46 13.06 6.51
CA LEU A 68 5.59 13.96 7.65
C LEU A 68 6.74 13.52 8.56
N PRO A 69 7.34 14.41 9.38
CA PRO A 69 8.49 14.09 10.23
C PRO A 69 8.31 12.96 11.26
N ARG A 70 7.11 12.40 11.41
CA ARG A 70 6.80 11.29 12.34
C ARG A 70 6.18 10.09 11.64
N ASP A 71 6.29 10.04 10.32
CA ASP A 71 5.89 8.86 9.56
C ASP A 71 7.01 7.83 9.62
N GLU A 72 6.66 6.59 9.94
CA GLU A 72 7.62 5.49 10.08
C GLU A 72 7.42 4.47 8.97
N ASP A 73 8.49 4.13 8.27
CA ASP A 73 8.48 3.03 7.31
C ASP A 73 8.47 1.68 8.02
N LEU A 74 7.48 0.86 7.69
CA LEU A 74 7.29 -0.47 8.27
C LEU A 74 7.92 -1.57 7.38
N ILE A 75 8.55 -1.15 6.27
CA ILE A 75 9.23 -2.03 5.32
C ILE A 75 10.63 -1.52 4.98
N GLU A 76 11.49 -2.44 4.56
CA GLU A 76 12.81 -2.16 4.00
C GLU A 76 12.84 -2.58 2.53
N ILE A 77 13.42 -1.77 1.67
CA ILE A 77 13.57 -2.09 0.25
C ILE A 77 14.93 -2.75 0.05
N ILE A 78 14.92 -4.00 -0.44
CA ILE A 78 16.13 -4.77 -0.71
C ILE A 78 16.62 -4.50 -2.13
N ASP A 79 15.72 -4.65 -3.11
CA ASP A 79 16.06 -4.52 -4.52
C ASP A 79 14.84 -4.12 -5.35
N VAL A 80 15.06 -3.37 -6.43
CA VAL A 80 14.01 -3.01 -7.38
C VAL A 80 14.53 -3.18 -8.80
N ARG A 81 13.83 -3.99 -9.59
CA ARG A 81 14.18 -4.28 -10.99
C ARG A 81 13.00 -3.95 -11.89
N SER A 82 13.29 -3.36 -13.04
CA SER A 82 12.35 -3.28 -14.16
C SER A 82 13.08 -3.38 -15.49
N HIS A 83 12.44 -3.98 -16.49
CA HIS A 83 12.96 -4.07 -17.85
C HIS A 83 11.81 -4.10 -18.85
N LEU A 84 12.08 -3.58 -20.06
CA LEU A 84 11.15 -3.63 -21.17
C LEU A 84 11.23 -5.01 -21.85
N VAL A 85 10.07 -5.58 -22.14
CA VAL A 85 9.91 -6.81 -22.91
C VAL A 85 9.15 -6.47 -24.18
N ALA A 86 9.83 -6.63 -25.31
CA ALA A 86 9.19 -6.55 -26.62
C ALA A 86 8.28 -7.77 -26.79
N THR A 87 7.00 -7.54 -27.10
CA THR A 87 6.09 -8.63 -27.49
C THR A 87 6.05 -8.75 -29.00
N SER A 88 5.56 -9.89 -29.52
CA SER A 88 5.35 -10.11 -30.96
C SER A 88 4.29 -9.19 -31.57
N SER A 89 3.48 -8.55 -30.72
CA SER A 89 2.59 -7.45 -31.07
C SER A 89 3.32 -6.11 -30.85
N ARG A 90 2.96 -5.03 -31.53
CA ARG A 90 3.54 -3.67 -31.31
C ARG A 90 3.34 -3.11 -29.88
N SER A 91 2.87 -3.91 -28.91
CA SER A 91 2.80 -3.55 -27.50
C SER A 91 4.11 -3.87 -26.77
N GLN A 92 4.63 -2.89 -26.05
CA GLN A 92 5.72 -3.07 -25.09
C GLN A 92 5.12 -3.42 -23.72
N GLN A 93 5.68 -4.43 -23.05
CA GLN A 93 5.37 -4.74 -21.66
C GLN A 93 6.53 -4.29 -20.79
N VAL A 94 6.25 -3.65 -19.66
CA VAL A 94 7.24 -3.44 -18.60
C VAL A 94 7.11 -4.61 -17.63
N LYS A 95 8.17 -5.38 -17.44
CA LYS A 95 8.26 -6.34 -16.35
C LYS A 95 9.09 -5.74 -15.22
N GLY A 96 8.80 -6.12 -14.00
CA GLY A 96 9.52 -5.61 -12.85
C GLY A 96 9.11 -6.28 -11.56
N SER A 97 9.99 -6.19 -10.57
CA SER A 97 9.74 -6.71 -9.25
C SER A 97 10.40 -5.84 -8.19
N ILE A 98 9.73 -5.68 -7.05
CA ILE A 98 10.29 -5.09 -5.84
C ILE A 98 10.53 -6.23 -4.86
N GLN A 99 11.77 -6.39 -4.41
CA GLN A 99 12.10 -7.20 -3.25
C GLN A 99 12.16 -6.29 -2.03
N LEU A 100 11.39 -6.63 -1.01
CA LEU A 100 11.31 -5.87 0.23
C LEU A 100 11.26 -6.83 1.42
N ARG A 101 11.54 -6.30 2.61
CA ARG A 101 11.43 -6.99 3.88
C ARG A 101 10.39 -6.29 4.73
N GLY A 102 9.43 -7.05 5.27
CA GLY A 102 8.32 -6.49 6.05
C GLY A 102 7.47 -7.57 6.70
N CYS A 103 6.56 -7.17 7.57
CA CYS A 103 5.58 -8.07 8.18
C CYS A 103 4.42 -8.28 7.20
N ILE A 104 4.19 -9.54 6.81
CA ILE A 104 3.03 -9.92 6.00
C ILE A 104 2.09 -10.75 6.86
N CYS A 105 0.80 -10.48 6.75
CA CYS A 105 -0.22 -11.13 7.57
C CYS A 105 -1.35 -11.61 6.68
N GLU A 106 -1.76 -12.85 6.87
CA GLU A 106 -2.91 -13.41 6.19
C GLU A 106 -4.15 -13.20 7.06
N GLY A 107 -5.24 -12.79 6.44
CA GLY A 107 -6.52 -12.66 7.12
C GLY A 107 -7.66 -13.11 6.23
N ILE A 108 -8.68 -13.68 6.86
CA ILE A 108 -9.87 -14.18 6.18
C ILE A 108 -10.97 -13.13 6.31
N VAL A 109 -11.51 -12.67 5.18
CA VAL A 109 -12.62 -11.72 5.17
C VAL A 109 -13.84 -12.39 5.79
N ARG A 110 -14.33 -11.83 6.89
CA ARG A 110 -15.59 -12.24 7.50
C ARG A 110 -16.76 -11.57 6.80
N GLU A 111 -16.66 -10.25 6.67
CA GLU A 111 -17.69 -9.43 6.04
C GLU A 111 -17.06 -8.20 5.38
N SER A 112 -17.68 -7.78 4.28
CA SER A 112 -17.34 -6.56 3.56
C SER A 112 -18.58 -5.69 3.46
N SER A 113 -18.44 -4.39 3.73
CA SER A 113 -19.54 -3.44 3.63
C SER A 113 -19.08 -2.14 2.99
N ARG A 114 -19.91 -1.55 2.13
CA ARG A 114 -19.67 -0.22 1.56
C ARG A 114 -20.78 0.71 2.02
N ARG A 115 -20.42 1.76 2.77
CA ARG A 115 -21.38 2.81 3.15
C ARG A 115 -21.77 3.60 1.90
N ILE A 116 -23.00 4.10 1.86
CA ILE A 116 -23.47 4.95 0.76
C ILE A 116 -22.55 6.19 0.67
N GLY A 117 -22.02 6.45 -0.52
CA GLY A 117 -21.09 7.56 -0.76
C GLY A 117 -19.65 7.33 -0.29
N ALA A 118 -19.33 6.19 0.32
CA ALA A 118 -17.97 5.88 0.74
C ALA A 118 -17.10 5.42 -0.44
N GLN A 119 -15.88 5.98 -0.51
CA GLN A 119 -14.86 5.61 -1.49
C GLN A 119 -14.19 4.27 -1.15
N ASN A 120 -14.15 3.90 0.13
CA ASN A 120 -13.61 2.63 0.63
C ASN A 120 -14.68 1.57 0.91
N ILE A 121 -14.21 0.34 1.10
CA ILE A 121 -14.96 -0.81 1.60
C ILE A 121 -14.47 -1.08 3.02
N GLY A 122 -15.38 -1.11 3.99
CA GLY A 122 -15.07 -1.59 5.34
C GLY A 122 -15.00 -3.11 5.35
N LEU A 123 -13.84 -3.67 5.69
CA LEU A 123 -13.62 -5.10 5.86
C LEU A 123 -13.50 -5.44 7.34
N LYS A 124 -14.18 -6.52 7.76
CA LYS A 124 -13.87 -7.21 9.01
C LYS A 124 -13.22 -8.53 8.69
N LEU A 125 -12.15 -8.84 9.39
CA LEU A 125 -11.47 -10.12 9.29
C LEU A 125 -11.95 -11.05 10.40
N LEU A 126 -11.75 -12.36 10.26
CA LEU A 126 -12.06 -13.33 11.32
C LEU A 126 -11.11 -13.18 12.52
N GLU A 127 -9.87 -12.77 12.26
CA GLU A 127 -8.76 -12.74 13.21
C GLU A 127 -8.77 -11.51 14.12
N MET A 128 -9.56 -10.48 13.79
CA MET A 128 -9.56 -9.22 14.52
C MET A 128 -10.90 -8.49 14.50
N SER A 129 -11.11 -7.63 15.49
CA SER A 129 -12.35 -6.88 15.67
C SER A 129 -12.35 -5.51 14.95
N ALA A 130 -11.19 -4.90 14.71
CA ALA A 130 -11.09 -3.62 14.03
C ALA A 130 -11.60 -3.68 12.58
N THR A 131 -12.09 -2.54 12.08
CA THR A 131 -12.46 -2.40 10.66
C THR A 131 -11.25 -1.96 9.86
N ILE A 132 -10.99 -2.64 8.74
CA ILE A 132 -10.06 -2.17 7.73
C ILE A 132 -10.82 -1.34 6.69
N TYR A 133 -10.29 -0.18 6.32
CA TYR A 133 -10.77 0.56 5.15
C TYR A 133 -9.96 0.16 3.93
N ALA A 134 -10.55 -0.67 3.09
CA ALA A 134 -9.95 -1.18 1.87
C ALA A 134 -10.33 -0.34 0.65
N TYR A 135 -9.34 -0.07 -0.18
CA TYR A 135 -9.47 0.65 -1.43
C TYR A 135 -9.00 -0.29 -2.56
N PRO A 136 -9.93 -0.93 -3.28
CA PRO A 136 -9.57 -1.84 -4.36
C PRO A 136 -8.97 -1.06 -5.54
N ASP A 137 -7.97 -1.65 -6.19
CA ASP A 137 -7.35 -1.03 -7.38
C ASP A 137 -8.25 -1.11 -8.62
N THR A 138 -9.11 -2.13 -8.70
CA THR A 138 -10.05 -2.36 -9.82
C THR A 138 -11.42 -2.84 -9.35
N LEU A 139 -12.44 -2.75 -10.21
CA LEU A 139 -13.83 -3.16 -9.87
C LEU A 139 -14.00 -4.66 -9.63
N GLU A 140 -13.13 -5.49 -10.18
CA GLU A 140 -13.14 -6.94 -9.97
C GLU A 140 -12.67 -7.32 -8.56
N THR A 141 -11.98 -6.42 -7.87
CA THR A 141 -11.54 -6.66 -6.48
C THR A 141 -12.67 -6.29 -5.53
N THR A 142 -13.39 -7.30 -5.06
CA THR A 142 -14.64 -7.11 -4.31
C THR A 142 -14.56 -7.54 -2.84
N PHE A 143 -13.50 -8.23 -2.42
CA PHE A 143 -13.24 -8.66 -1.04
C PHE A 143 -14.41 -9.47 -0.43
N GLN A 144 -14.79 -10.57 -1.06
CA GLN A 144 -15.92 -11.38 -0.60
C GLN A 144 -15.63 -12.12 0.71
N GLY A 145 -16.69 -12.44 1.46
CA GLY A 145 -16.58 -13.27 2.66
C GLY A 145 -15.97 -14.64 2.35
N GLY A 146 -15.03 -15.07 3.19
CA GLY A 146 -14.24 -16.30 3.02
C GLY A 146 -12.97 -16.13 2.18
N GLU A 147 -12.76 -14.99 1.52
CA GLU A 147 -11.50 -14.73 0.81
C GLU A 147 -10.34 -14.60 1.78
N SER A 148 -9.21 -15.25 1.46
CA SER A 148 -7.94 -15.09 2.15
C SER A 148 -7.12 -14.02 1.44
N LEU A 149 -6.74 -12.98 2.17
CA LEU A 149 -5.99 -11.83 1.68
C LEU A 149 -4.70 -11.68 2.47
N SER A 150 -3.63 -11.21 1.81
CA SER A 150 -2.39 -10.85 2.48
C SER A 150 -2.30 -9.35 2.67
N PHE A 151 -1.92 -8.91 3.86
CA PHE A 151 -1.77 -7.51 4.22
C PHE A 151 -0.31 -7.20 4.52
N LEU A 152 0.20 -6.15 3.89
CA LEU A 152 1.56 -5.64 4.10
C LEU A 152 1.49 -4.18 4.56
N PRO A 153 1.64 -3.90 5.87
CA PRO A 153 1.81 -2.54 6.36
C PRO A 153 3.02 -1.90 5.69
N LEU A 154 2.83 -0.73 5.09
CA LEU A 154 3.92 0.04 4.49
C LEU A 154 4.43 1.10 5.45
N ARG A 155 3.49 1.76 6.15
CA ARG A 155 3.81 2.97 6.90
C ARG A 155 2.84 3.19 8.05
N SER A 156 3.39 3.70 9.15
CA SER A 156 2.61 4.31 10.22
C SER A 156 2.67 5.82 10.09
N THR A 157 1.56 6.48 10.33
CA THR A 157 1.44 7.92 10.20
C THR A 157 0.66 8.52 11.36
N LEU A 158 1.23 9.54 11.98
CA LEU A 158 0.55 10.32 13.01
C LEU A 158 -0.43 11.31 12.38
N ARG A 159 -1.67 11.29 12.84
CA ARG A 159 -2.75 12.22 12.49
C ARG A 159 -3.28 12.92 13.73
N ARG A 160 -4.01 14.01 13.51
CA ARG A 160 -4.80 14.69 14.53
C ARG A 160 -6.22 14.82 14.04
N GLN A 161 -7.18 14.50 14.90
CA GLN A 161 -8.59 14.69 14.64
C GLN A 161 -9.14 15.75 15.59
N VAL A 162 -9.71 16.80 15.01
CA VAL A 162 -10.42 17.82 15.78
C VAL A 162 -11.90 17.42 15.79
N ASN A 163 -12.36 16.85 16.91
CA ASN A 163 -13.75 16.45 17.08
C ASN A 163 -14.64 17.66 17.47
N ASN A 164 -14.14 18.49 18.39
CA ASN A 164 -14.78 19.74 18.79
C ASN A 164 -13.73 20.86 18.81
N PRO A 165 -13.76 21.80 17.84
CA PRO A 165 -12.79 22.89 17.77
C PRO A 165 -12.81 23.83 18.99
N GLU A 166 -13.94 23.93 19.69
CA GLU A 166 -14.06 24.82 20.86
C GLU A 166 -13.43 24.21 22.12
N GLU A 167 -13.56 22.89 22.31
CA GLU A 167 -13.01 22.17 23.46
C GLU A 167 -11.57 21.71 23.25
N ASN A 168 -11.23 21.28 22.02
CA ASN A 168 -9.90 20.80 21.67
C ASN A 168 -9.50 21.30 20.27
N PRO A 169 -9.09 22.59 20.14
CA PRO A 169 -8.72 23.19 18.86
C PRO A 169 -7.50 22.54 18.20
N VAL A 170 -6.66 21.86 18.98
CA VAL A 170 -5.45 21.17 18.49
C VAL A 170 -5.78 19.78 17.95
N GLY A 171 -6.84 19.16 18.46
CA GLY A 171 -7.27 17.81 18.11
C GLY A 171 -6.47 16.70 18.80
N GLU A 172 -7.12 15.55 18.92
CA GLU A 172 -6.54 14.34 19.48
C GLU A 172 -5.64 13.67 18.46
N ALA A 173 -4.43 13.33 18.88
CA ALA A 173 -3.50 12.64 18.01
C ALA A 173 -3.82 11.14 17.99
N PHE A 174 -3.74 10.53 16.81
CA PHE A 174 -3.94 9.10 16.61
C PHE A 174 -3.03 8.60 15.49
N ALA A 175 -2.64 7.33 15.54
CA ALA A 175 -1.83 6.71 14.49
C ALA A 175 -2.71 5.99 13.48
N ILE A 176 -2.35 6.09 12.21
CA ILE A 176 -2.95 5.33 11.12
C ILE A 176 -1.87 4.43 10.53
N ILE A 177 -2.23 3.18 10.26
CA ILE A 177 -1.40 2.25 9.50
C ILE A 177 -1.96 2.18 8.08
N GLY A 178 -1.11 2.50 7.11
CA GLY A 178 -1.39 2.34 5.69
C GLY A 178 -0.56 1.19 5.11
N GLY A 179 -1.16 0.40 4.22
CA GLY A 179 -0.45 -0.72 3.61
C GLY A 179 -1.10 -1.27 2.37
N LEU A 180 -0.46 -2.28 1.77
CA LEU A 180 -0.96 -2.95 0.57
C LEU A 180 -1.85 -4.12 0.94
N ILE A 181 -2.91 -4.30 0.15
CA ILE A 181 -3.65 -5.55 0.08
C ILE A 181 -3.09 -6.32 -1.11
N LEU A 182 -2.70 -7.55 -0.84
CA LEU A 182 -1.92 -8.39 -1.72
C LEU A 182 -2.63 -9.72 -1.98
N GLN A 183 -2.55 -10.16 -3.23
CA GLN A 183 -2.92 -11.50 -3.66
C GLN A 183 -1.65 -12.35 -3.81
N ALA A 184 -1.57 -13.44 -3.05
CA ALA A 184 -0.50 -14.42 -3.21
C ALA A 184 -0.59 -15.12 -4.57
N LEU A 185 0.56 -15.34 -5.20
CA LEU A 185 0.63 -16.10 -6.45
C LEU A 185 0.80 -17.59 -6.16
N TYR A 186 -0.13 -18.40 -6.65
CA TYR A 186 -0.13 -19.84 -6.44
C TYR A 186 1.19 -20.48 -6.92
N GLY A 187 1.81 -21.28 -6.06
CA GLY A 187 3.06 -21.99 -6.35
C GLY A 187 4.32 -21.11 -6.44
N ALA A 188 4.23 -19.79 -6.22
CA ALA A 188 5.32 -18.84 -6.46
C ALA A 188 5.94 -18.26 -5.16
N GLY A 189 5.94 -19.03 -4.07
CA GLY A 189 6.56 -18.64 -2.80
C GLY A 189 6.04 -17.30 -2.28
N SER A 190 6.92 -16.48 -1.68
CA SER A 190 6.64 -15.13 -1.16
C SER A 190 6.43 -14.05 -2.24
N SER A 191 5.75 -14.39 -3.34
CA SER A 191 5.47 -13.47 -4.46
C SER A 191 3.99 -13.06 -4.49
N TYR A 192 3.76 -11.76 -4.68
CA TYR A 192 2.44 -11.16 -4.53
C TYR A 192 2.13 -10.14 -5.63
N LYS A 193 0.86 -10.08 -6.02
CA LYS A 193 0.30 -8.96 -6.79
C LYS A 193 -0.44 -8.02 -5.85
N ARG A 194 -0.27 -6.71 -6.06
CA ARG A 194 -1.10 -5.69 -5.42
C ARG A 194 -2.51 -5.75 -6.00
N ILE A 195 -3.51 -5.69 -5.13
CA ILE A 195 -4.93 -5.62 -5.50
C ILE A 195 -5.67 -4.45 -4.82
N GLY A 196 -5.02 -3.77 -3.89
CA GLY A 196 -5.58 -2.59 -3.25
C GLY A 196 -4.65 -1.99 -2.20
N LEU A 197 -5.16 -0.95 -1.55
CA LEU A 197 -4.58 -0.34 -0.37
C LEU A 197 -5.51 -0.57 0.82
N PHE A 198 -4.96 -0.74 2.01
CA PHE A 198 -5.72 -0.70 3.24
C PHE A 198 -5.26 0.45 4.15
N VAL A 199 -6.22 0.92 4.94
CA VAL A 199 -6.00 1.89 6.01
C VAL A 199 -6.64 1.36 7.28
N LEU A 200 -5.91 1.44 8.39
CA LEU A 200 -6.35 1.09 9.72
C LEU A 200 -6.11 2.28 10.66
N ASP A 201 -7.15 2.71 11.37
CA ASP A 201 -7.12 3.85 12.30
C ASP A 201 -7.15 3.43 13.78
N SER A 202 -7.13 2.12 14.06
CA SER A 202 -7.05 1.55 15.41
C SER A 202 -5.74 0.79 15.62
N LEU A 203 -5.19 0.90 16.84
CA LEU A 203 -3.99 0.20 17.27
C LEU A 203 -4.28 -1.11 18.02
N ASP A 204 -5.54 -1.40 18.34
CA ASP A 204 -5.94 -2.57 19.15
C ASP A 204 -5.54 -3.90 18.50
N ASN A 205 -5.33 -3.89 17.19
CA ASN A 205 -4.92 -5.05 16.41
C ASN A 205 -3.57 -4.86 15.68
N ALA A 206 -2.71 -3.94 16.15
CA ALA A 206 -1.38 -3.74 15.56
C ALA A 206 -0.53 -5.04 15.56
N SER A 207 -0.64 -5.86 16.61
CA SER A 207 0.07 -7.13 16.71
C SER A 207 -0.35 -8.17 15.66
N PHE A 208 -1.61 -8.14 15.19
CA PHE A 208 -2.04 -8.98 14.07
C PHE A 208 -1.14 -8.74 12.86
N PHE A 209 -0.89 -7.47 12.55
CA PHE A 209 -0.01 -6.99 11.47
C PHE A 209 1.49 -7.18 11.74
N GLY A 210 1.87 -7.81 12.86
CA GLY A 210 3.27 -7.95 13.26
C GLY A 210 3.91 -6.60 13.61
N LEU A 211 3.12 -5.69 14.18
CA LEU A 211 3.59 -4.37 14.59
C LEU A 211 3.65 -4.28 16.12
N VAL A 212 4.58 -3.47 16.61
CA VAL A 212 4.79 -3.18 18.03
C VAL A 212 4.45 -1.72 18.28
N ALA A 213 3.61 -1.48 19.29
CA ALA A 213 3.29 -0.14 19.75
C ALA A 213 4.12 0.18 21.01
N THR A 214 4.98 1.19 20.91
CA THR A 214 5.85 1.62 22.02
C THR A 214 5.43 3.00 22.51
N LEU A 215 5.15 3.13 23.81
CA LEU A 215 4.83 4.42 24.41
C LEU A 215 6.07 5.31 24.48
N PRO A 216 5.96 6.63 24.22
CA PRO A 216 7.06 7.55 24.43
C PRO A 216 7.52 7.55 25.89
N GLU A 217 8.84 7.63 26.12
CA GLU A 217 9.46 7.64 27.45
C GLU A 217 8.94 8.77 28.37
N SER A 218 8.42 9.86 27.79
CA SER A 218 7.87 11.01 28.52
C SER A 218 6.48 10.79 29.12
N GLY A 219 5.91 9.58 29.07
CA GLY A 219 4.67 9.23 29.77
C GLY A 219 3.38 9.83 29.18
N GLY A 220 3.48 10.49 28.02
CA GLY A 220 2.36 11.07 27.29
C GLY A 220 2.63 11.14 25.79
N GLY A 221 1.65 10.77 24.97
CA GLY A 221 1.73 10.82 23.50
C GLY A 221 1.13 9.59 22.83
N VAL A 222 0.97 9.67 21.50
CA VAL A 222 0.51 8.53 20.68
C VAL A 222 1.65 7.50 20.60
N PRO A 223 1.36 6.20 20.75
CA PRO A 223 2.37 5.16 20.59
C PRO A 223 3.09 5.26 19.25
N LEU A 224 4.42 5.09 19.27
CA LEU A 224 5.20 4.88 18.06
C LEU A 224 4.95 3.46 17.58
N ILE A 225 4.66 3.30 16.29
CA ILE A 225 4.43 1.99 15.68
C ILE A 225 5.64 1.62 14.84
N SER A 226 6.20 0.45 15.13
CA SER A 226 7.29 -0.15 14.36
C SER A 226 6.94 -1.58 13.97
N ALA A 227 7.66 -2.13 12.99
CA ALA A 227 7.55 -3.53 12.63
C ALA A 227 8.30 -4.41 13.65
N ASP A 228 7.71 -5.55 14.01
CA ASP A 228 8.40 -6.59 14.77
C ASP A 228 9.47 -7.26 13.90
N GLU A 229 10.74 -7.00 14.21
CA GLU A 229 11.90 -7.54 13.47
C GLU A 229 11.89 -9.06 13.36
N SER A 230 11.34 -9.77 14.34
CA SER A 230 11.27 -11.24 14.35
C SER A 230 10.23 -11.79 13.38
N ARG A 231 9.24 -10.97 12.98
CA ARG A 231 8.14 -11.34 12.08
C ARG A 231 8.35 -10.87 10.63
N LYS A 232 9.41 -10.10 10.36
CA LYS A 232 9.74 -9.65 9.01
C LYS A 232 10.11 -10.83 8.10
N SER A 233 9.56 -10.82 6.90
CA SER A 233 9.83 -11.81 5.85
C SER A 233 10.23 -11.12 4.54
N ASN A 234 10.91 -11.86 3.67
CA ASN A 234 11.23 -11.37 2.33
C ASN A 234 10.01 -11.53 1.43
N ILE A 235 9.63 -10.45 0.78
CA ILE A 235 8.43 -10.33 -0.05
C ILE A 235 8.85 -9.85 -1.43
N ARG A 236 8.24 -10.43 -2.45
CA ARG A 236 8.43 -10.02 -3.85
C ARG A 236 7.11 -9.50 -4.40
N LEU A 237 7.04 -8.21 -4.71
CA LEU A 237 5.92 -7.63 -5.46
C LEU A 237 6.19 -7.75 -6.96
N VAL A 238 5.19 -8.17 -7.74
CA VAL A 238 5.26 -8.33 -9.20
C VAL A 238 4.09 -7.72 -9.94
#